data_AF-A0A848USH1-F1
#
_entry.id   AF-A0A848USH1-F1
#
_cell.length_a   1.000
_cell.length_b   1.000
_cell.length_c   1.000
_cell.angle_alpha   90.00
_cell.angle_beta   90.00
_cell.angle_gamma   90.00
#
_symmetry.space_group_name_H-M   'P 1'
#
loop_
_entity.id
_entity.type
_entity.pdbx_description
1 polymer ?
#
loop_
_entity_poly.entity_id
_entity_poly.type
_entity_poly.pdbx_seq_one_letter_code
_entity_poly.pdbx_strand_id
1 'polypeptide(L)'
;MKNVNLLLILSLMLVFSCEVERLETDLLPANKQANQSNNNANHDNDHGDDEGACETLFAKASDDESSCFIDDGFNRWGWTIGPLDGGTYFFDLYAGAGGCDTDKGTLVGLLKIEYDELTETVTVEYDAYSGYTLSETHLYVGSEPYPVKPNGQPTVAPGQYPYKHNLDAADEDSFTITDVMGDIYVIAHGVICEDDDDGGQGGGGVG
;
A
#
# COMPACT_ATOMS: atom_id res chain seq x y z
N MET A 1 7.65 -14.86 -53.45
CA MET A 1 8.34 -16.16 -53.55
C MET A 1 9.59 -16.09 -52.69
N LYS A 2 9.76 -17.13 -51.85
CA LYS A 2 10.91 -17.45 -50.98
C LYS A 2 10.91 -16.82 -49.58
N ASN A 3 11.06 -17.52 -48.46
CA ASN A 3 10.99 -18.95 -48.10
C ASN A 3 10.82 -18.97 -46.56
N VAL A 4 9.90 -19.79 -46.06
CA VAL A 4 9.65 -20.08 -44.65
C VAL A 4 10.83 -20.88 -44.07
N ASN A 5 11.25 -20.58 -42.83
CA ASN A 5 12.04 -21.53 -42.05
C ASN A 5 11.43 -21.66 -40.65
N LEU A 6 10.57 -22.68 -40.54
CA LEU A 6 9.86 -23.11 -39.34
C LEU A 6 10.78 -24.09 -38.59
N LEU A 7 11.41 -23.65 -37.50
CA LEU A 7 12.07 -24.56 -36.57
C LEU A 7 11.13 -24.83 -35.38
N LEU A 8 10.55 -26.02 -35.36
CA LEU A 8 9.92 -26.61 -34.17
C LEU A 8 11.01 -26.95 -33.15
N ILE A 9 10.95 -26.35 -31.97
CA ILE A 9 11.67 -26.85 -30.78
C ILE A 9 10.64 -27.55 -29.89
N LEU A 10 10.59 -28.86 -30.05
CA LEU A 10 9.89 -29.80 -29.18
C LEU A 10 10.86 -30.15 -28.04
N SER A 11 10.64 -29.61 -26.84
CA SER A 11 11.46 -29.94 -25.66
C SER A 11 10.59 -30.22 -24.44
N LEU A 12 10.18 -31.49 -24.37
CA LEU A 12 10.20 -32.36 -23.19
C LEU A 12 9.62 -31.80 -21.87
N MET A 13 8.36 -32.17 -21.61
CA MET A 13 7.76 -32.15 -20.29
C MET A 13 8.49 -33.13 -19.36
N LEU A 14 9.10 -32.60 -18.29
CA LEU A 14 9.51 -33.38 -17.12
C LEU A 14 8.45 -33.19 -16.02
N VAL A 15 7.57 -34.17 -15.92
CA VAL A 15 6.67 -34.37 -14.77
C VAL A 15 7.51 -34.89 -13.59
N PHE A 16 7.83 -34.01 -12.66
CA PHE A 16 8.25 -34.41 -11.32
C PHE A 16 7.01 -34.61 -10.45
N SER A 17 6.53 -35.84 -10.37
CA SER A 17 5.67 -36.28 -9.27
C SER A 17 6.54 -36.32 -8.01
N CYS A 18 6.37 -35.35 -7.12
CA CYS A 18 6.92 -35.45 -5.77
C CYS A 18 5.91 -36.22 -4.91
N GLU A 19 6.34 -37.39 -4.47
CA GLU A 19 5.63 -38.32 -3.60
C GLU A 19 5.28 -37.66 -2.25
N VAL A 20 4.04 -37.82 -1.80
CA VAL A 20 3.56 -37.41 -0.49
C VAL A 20 3.98 -38.46 0.53
N GLU A 21 4.94 -38.13 1.41
CA GLU A 21 5.21 -38.93 2.61
C GLU A 21 4.59 -38.24 3.83
N ARG A 22 3.51 -38.86 4.34
CA ARG A 22 2.93 -38.59 5.65
C ARG A 22 3.83 -39.24 6.72
N LEU A 23 4.30 -38.45 7.67
CA LEU A 23 4.79 -38.95 8.95
C LEU A 23 3.89 -38.40 10.07
N GLU A 24 2.95 -39.24 10.50
CA GLU A 24 2.31 -39.12 11.80
C GLU A 24 3.18 -39.84 12.84
N THR A 25 3.54 -39.17 13.93
CA THR A 25 3.71 -39.81 15.25
C THR A 25 3.59 -38.76 16.35
N ASP A 26 2.39 -38.71 16.94
CA ASP A 26 2.13 -38.95 18.35
C ASP A 26 2.86 -38.16 19.47
N LEU A 27 2.01 -37.40 20.16
CA LEU A 27 1.77 -37.40 21.61
C LEU A 27 2.62 -36.51 22.55
N LEU A 28 1.86 -35.61 23.18
CA LEU A 28 2.12 -34.73 24.33
C LEU A 28 2.61 -35.48 25.59
N PRO A 29 3.13 -34.72 26.58
CA PRO A 29 2.52 -34.81 27.90
C PRO A 29 2.16 -33.46 28.55
N ALA A 30 0.90 -33.41 28.97
CA ALA A 30 0.30 -32.90 30.21
C ALA A 30 0.96 -31.81 31.09
N ASN A 31 0.10 -30.82 31.34
CA ASN A 31 -0.22 -30.14 32.61
C ASN A 31 0.62 -28.95 33.08
N LYS A 32 -0.06 -27.80 33.21
CA LYS A 32 -0.17 -27.07 34.47
C LYS A 32 -1.43 -26.18 34.45
N GLN A 33 -2.60 -26.76 34.73
CA GLN A 33 -3.77 -25.99 35.14
C GLN A 33 -3.72 -25.81 36.66
N ALA A 34 -3.67 -24.57 37.13
CA ALA A 34 -4.43 -24.06 38.29
C ALA A 34 -3.98 -22.63 38.61
N ASN A 35 -4.81 -21.65 38.29
CA ASN A 35 -5.32 -20.73 39.31
C ASN A 35 -6.60 -20.05 38.79
N GLN A 36 -7.75 -20.62 39.15
CA GLN A 36 -9.02 -19.91 39.11
C GLN A 36 -9.08 -19.00 40.34
N SER A 37 -8.79 -17.70 40.17
CA SER A 37 -9.32 -16.69 41.07
C SER A 37 -10.59 -16.14 40.46
N ASN A 38 -11.68 -16.70 40.96
CA ASN A 38 -13.06 -16.30 40.74
C ASN A 38 -13.26 -14.86 41.28
N ASN A 39 -13.48 -13.88 40.42
CA ASN A 39 -14.06 -12.58 40.80
C ASN A 39 -15.07 -12.18 39.72
N ASN A 40 -16.33 -12.45 40.03
CA ASN A 40 -17.51 -11.92 39.37
C ASN A 40 -17.48 -10.38 39.41
N ALA A 41 -17.35 -9.75 38.24
CA ALA A 41 -17.80 -8.40 38.00
C ALA A 41 -18.28 -8.32 36.55
N ASN A 42 -19.56 -7.99 36.40
CA ASN A 42 -20.29 -7.72 35.15
C ASN A 42 -19.41 -7.20 34.01
N HIS A 43 -19.38 -7.92 32.90
CA HIS A 43 -18.91 -7.41 31.63
C HIS A 43 -20.13 -7.11 30.76
N ASP A 44 -20.76 -5.98 31.07
CA ASP A 44 -21.55 -5.28 30.07
C ASP A 44 -20.56 -4.56 29.15
N ASN A 45 -20.80 -4.68 27.84
CA ASN A 45 -20.20 -3.92 26.73
C ASN A 45 -18.76 -4.30 26.36
N ASP A 46 -18.59 -4.89 25.19
CA ASP A 46 -18.02 -4.14 24.07
C ASP A 46 -18.30 -4.92 22.79
N HIS A 47 -19.10 -4.34 21.89
CA HIS A 47 -18.83 -4.58 20.48
C HIS A 47 -17.51 -3.84 20.25
N GLY A 48 -16.41 -4.56 20.40
CA GLY A 48 -15.15 -4.14 19.82
C GLY A 48 -15.35 -4.33 18.34
N ASP A 49 -15.73 -3.24 17.69
CA ASP A 49 -15.61 -3.03 16.27
C ASP A 49 -14.15 -3.39 15.95
N ASP A 50 -13.93 -4.60 15.46
CA ASP A 50 -12.67 -5.00 14.84
C ASP A 50 -12.66 -4.21 13.53
N GLU A 51 -12.36 -2.93 13.64
CA GLU A 51 -12.06 -2.06 12.51
C GLU A 51 -10.64 -2.46 12.15
N GLY A 52 -10.48 -3.24 11.07
CA GLY A 52 -9.21 -3.73 10.55
C GLY A 52 -8.07 -2.72 10.71
N ALA A 53 -6.88 -3.21 11.05
CA ALA A 53 -5.75 -2.36 11.42
C ALA A 53 -5.36 -1.40 10.28
N CYS A 54 -5.76 -0.14 10.39
CA CYS A 54 -5.42 0.88 9.40
C CYS A 54 -3.99 1.40 9.59
N GLU A 55 -3.29 1.58 8.48
CA GLU A 55 -1.92 2.04 8.40
C GLU A 55 -1.76 3.28 7.52
N THR A 56 -0.68 4.04 7.77
CA THR A 56 -0.27 5.14 6.89
C THR A 56 0.40 4.56 5.64
N LEU A 57 0.04 5.06 4.47
CA LEU A 57 0.66 4.70 3.19
C LEU A 57 1.31 5.91 2.49
N PHE A 58 2.37 5.64 1.74
CA PHE A 58 2.94 6.57 0.78
C PHE A 58 3.31 5.86 -0.52
N ALA A 59 3.20 6.58 -1.64
CA ALA A 59 3.78 6.12 -2.89
C ALA A 59 5.31 6.25 -2.87
N LYS A 60 5.99 5.30 -3.51
CA LYS A 60 7.43 5.31 -3.69
C LYS A 60 7.80 4.96 -5.14
N ALA A 61 8.65 5.78 -5.74
CA ALA A 61 9.28 5.50 -7.03
C ALA A 61 10.59 4.70 -6.85
N SER A 62 11.38 4.59 -7.92
CA SER A 62 12.76 4.12 -7.82
C SER A 62 13.60 5.02 -6.89
N ASP A 63 14.72 4.52 -6.37
CA ASP A 63 15.56 5.30 -5.44
C ASP A 63 16.16 6.56 -6.07
N ASP A 64 16.28 6.60 -7.40
CA ASP A 64 16.78 7.76 -8.14
C ASP A 64 15.71 8.83 -8.39
N GLU A 65 14.43 8.48 -8.20
CA GLU A 65 13.26 9.34 -8.48
C GLU A 65 12.44 9.66 -7.22
N SER A 66 12.83 9.11 -6.07
CA SER A 66 12.16 9.35 -4.79
C SER A 66 13.14 9.80 -3.72
N SER A 67 12.76 10.82 -2.97
CA SER A 67 13.55 11.33 -1.83
C SER A 67 12.81 11.07 -0.53
N CYS A 68 13.50 10.44 0.43
CA CYS A 68 12.95 10.17 1.76
C CYS A 68 12.91 11.46 2.59
N PHE A 69 11.76 11.78 3.16
CA PHE A 69 11.57 12.96 4.00
C PHE A 69 12.56 13.06 5.18
N ILE A 70 13.00 11.94 5.73
CA ILE A 70 13.93 11.92 6.86
C ILE A 70 15.31 12.44 6.44
N ASP A 71 15.75 12.08 5.24
CA ASP A 71 17.03 12.53 4.69
C ASP A 71 17.01 14.05 4.42
N ASP A 72 15.83 14.60 4.16
CA ASP A 72 15.59 16.04 3.98
C ASP A 72 15.33 16.80 5.28
N GLY A 73 15.46 16.13 6.44
CA GLY A 73 15.38 16.74 7.76
C GLY A 73 13.98 16.83 8.36
N PHE A 74 12.99 16.12 7.80
CA PHE A 74 11.67 15.99 8.42
C PHE A 74 11.63 14.84 9.43
N ASN A 75 10.72 14.94 10.40
CA ASN A 75 10.53 13.91 11.45
C ASN A 75 9.42 12.90 11.11
N ARG A 76 9.08 12.75 9.84
CA ARG A 76 8.05 11.84 9.33
C ARG A 76 8.65 11.08 8.15
N TRP A 77 8.34 9.80 8.05
CA TRP A 77 8.70 8.98 6.90
C TRP A 77 7.71 9.19 5.75
N GLY A 78 8.14 8.84 4.55
CA GLY A 78 7.39 9.04 3.31
C GLY A 78 8.33 9.60 2.24
N TRP A 79 7.79 9.73 1.04
CA TRP A 79 8.59 10.13 -0.12
C TRP A 79 7.94 11.27 -0.88
N THR A 80 8.80 12.14 -1.43
CA THR A 80 8.45 12.98 -2.57
C THR A 80 9.01 12.33 -3.82
N ILE A 81 8.22 12.30 -4.88
CA ILE A 81 8.56 11.70 -6.17
C ILE A 81 8.78 12.81 -7.18
N GLY A 82 9.87 12.74 -7.92
CA GLY A 82 10.18 13.67 -9.00
C GLY A 82 11.61 14.22 -8.95
N PRO A 83 11.95 15.15 -9.84
CA PRO A 83 11.05 15.79 -10.81
C PRO A 83 10.54 14.82 -11.89
N LEU A 84 9.26 14.90 -12.24
CA LEU A 84 8.62 14.14 -13.33
C LEU A 84 8.27 15.08 -14.49
N ASP A 85 8.56 14.66 -15.72
CA ASP A 85 8.12 15.31 -16.95
C ASP A 85 6.78 14.75 -17.44
N GLY A 86 6.32 15.17 -18.63
CA GLY A 86 5.09 14.66 -19.24
C GLY A 86 5.17 13.16 -19.54
N GLY A 87 4.21 12.38 -19.05
CA GLY A 87 4.23 10.94 -19.21
C GLY A 87 3.20 10.17 -18.40
N THR A 88 3.29 8.85 -18.46
CA THR A 88 2.51 7.93 -17.63
C THR A 88 3.46 7.14 -16.73
N TYR A 89 3.23 7.19 -15.42
CA TYR A 89 4.06 6.57 -14.40
C TYR A 89 3.24 5.65 -13.52
N PHE A 90 3.90 4.63 -12.98
CA PHE A 90 3.33 3.68 -12.03
C PHE A 90 4.30 3.55 -10.85
N PHE A 91 3.79 3.77 -9.65
CA PHE A 91 4.58 3.74 -8.42
C PHE A 91 3.93 2.84 -7.39
N ASP A 92 4.75 2.17 -6.60
CA ASP A 92 4.28 1.26 -5.57
C ASP A 92 3.72 2.05 -4.37
N LEU A 93 2.59 1.60 -3.83
CA LEU A 93 2.04 2.12 -2.57
C LEU A 93 2.49 1.23 -1.41
N TYR A 94 3.25 1.80 -0.48
CA TYR A 94 3.73 1.09 0.71
C TYR A 94 3.04 1.59 1.97
N ALA A 95 2.36 0.67 2.67
CA ALA A 95 1.81 0.90 4.01
C ALA A 95 2.86 0.57 5.08
N GLY A 96 2.90 1.35 6.17
CA GLY A 96 3.70 1.02 7.35
C GLY A 96 5.23 1.02 7.15
N ALA A 97 5.74 1.60 6.06
CA ALA A 97 7.17 1.63 5.72
C ALA A 97 7.98 2.67 6.55
N GLY A 98 7.83 2.59 7.87
CA GLY A 98 8.42 3.50 8.84
C GLY A 98 9.94 3.63 8.68
N GLY A 99 10.41 4.87 8.63
CA GLY A 99 11.83 5.16 8.40
C GLY A 99 12.25 5.16 6.93
N CYS A 100 11.29 5.19 6.00
CA CYS A 100 11.51 5.03 4.56
C CYS A 100 12.13 3.66 4.21
N ASP A 101 11.78 2.63 4.98
CA ASP A 101 12.29 1.29 4.81
C ASP A 101 11.16 0.38 4.30
N THR A 102 11.21 0.04 3.01
CA THR A 102 10.19 -0.78 2.36
C THR A 102 10.21 -2.22 2.83
N ASP A 103 11.31 -2.72 3.39
CA ASP A 103 11.37 -4.06 3.98
C ASP A 103 10.57 -4.16 5.29
N LYS A 104 10.26 -3.01 5.90
CA LYS A 104 9.34 -2.92 7.05
C LYS A 104 7.89 -2.67 6.66
N GLY A 105 7.64 -2.29 5.40
CA GLY A 105 6.32 -1.95 4.91
C GLY A 105 5.67 -3.11 4.17
N THR A 106 4.38 -2.93 3.88
CA THR A 106 3.59 -3.83 3.04
C THR A 106 3.29 -3.14 1.72
N LEU A 107 3.51 -3.82 0.59
CA LEU A 107 3.05 -3.36 -0.72
C LEU A 107 1.54 -3.58 -0.80
N VAL A 108 0.78 -2.49 -0.84
CA VAL A 108 -0.69 -2.51 -0.69
C VAL A 108 -1.44 -1.99 -1.91
N GLY A 109 -0.73 -1.54 -2.94
CA GLY A 109 -1.39 -0.98 -4.12
C GLY A 109 -0.43 -0.36 -5.11
N LEU A 110 -1.02 0.31 -6.10
CA LEU A 110 -0.34 1.02 -7.17
C LEU A 110 -0.88 2.44 -7.28
N LEU A 111 0.02 3.39 -7.47
CA LEU A 111 -0.31 4.76 -7.89
C LEU A 111 -0.04 4.88 -9.38
N LYS A 112 -1.04 5.29 -10.15
CA LYS A 112 -0.87 5.68 -11.55
C LYS A 112 -0.91 7.20 -11.67
N ILE A 113 0.05 7.77 -12.40
CA ILE A 113 0.10 9.19 -12.72
C ILE A 113 0.09 9.35 -14.24
N GLU A 114 -0.80 10.18 -14.76
CA GLU A 114 -0.81 10.61 -16.15
C GLU A 114 -0.65 12.14 -16.19
N TYR A 115 0.51 12.60 -16.64
CA TYR A 115 0.79 14.03 -16.83
C TYR A 115 0.79 14.39 -18.31
N ASP A 116 -0.24 15.12 -18.73
CA ASP A 116 -0.36 15.70 -20.07
C ASP A 116 0.05 17.18 -20.06
N GLU A 117 1.27 17.45 -20.53
CA GLU A 117 1.80 18.82 -20.65
C GLU A 117 1.06 19.67 -21.70
N LEU A 118 0.40 19.06 -22.69
CA LEU A 118 -0.34 19.81 -23.71
C LEU A 118 -1.65 20.37 -23.16
N THR A 119 -2.28 19.64 -22.25
CA THR A 119 -3.51 20.07 -21.57
C THR A 119 -3.25 20.59 -20.16
N GLU A 120 -1.98 20.67 -19.75
CA GLU A 120 -1.53 21.12 -18.42
C GLU A 120 -2.28 20.38 -17.30
N THR A 121 -2.53 19.08 -17.49
CA THR A 121 -3.39 18.27 -16.62
C THR A 121 -2.64 17.05 -16.08
N VAL A 122 -2.72 16.84 -14.77
CA VAL A 122 -2.24 15.65 -14.08
C VAL A 122 -3.43 14.87 -13.53
N THR A 123 -3.55 13.60 -13.90
CA THR A 123 -4.46 12.63 -13.29
C THR A 123 -3.65 11.71 -12.39
N VAL A 124 -4.10 11.52 -11.15
CA VAL A 124 -3.48 10.61 -10.19
C VAL A 124 -4.56 9.63 -9.72
N GLU A 125 -4.30 8.33 -9.88
CA GLU A 125 -5.19 7.24 -9.50
C GLU A 125 -4.50 6.39 -8.43
N TYR A 126 -5.18 6.19 -7.31
CA TYR A 126 -4.81 5.23 -6.28
C TYR A 126 -5.61 3.95 -6.54
N ASP A 127 -4.92 2.81 -6.56
CA ASP A 127 -5.49 1.48 -6.76
C ASP A 127 -4.97 0.57 -5.63
N ALA A 128 -5.82 0.30 -4.65
CA ALA A 128 -5.52 -0.61 -3.56
C ALA A 128 -5.64 -2.06 -4.05
N TYR A 129 -4.68 -2.91 -3.67
CA TYR A 129 -4.76 -4.32 -3.96
C TYR A 129 -5.87 -5.00 -3.16
N SER A 130 -6.40 -6.10 -3.69
CA SER A 130 -7.42 -6.92 -3.03
C SER A 130 -7.06 -7.22 -1.57
N GLY A 131 -8.03 -7.03 -0.67
CA GLY A 131 -7.84 -7.19 0.78
C GLY A 131 -7.37 -5.91 1.47
N TYR A 132 -7.33 -4.79 0.76
CA TYR A 132 -7.04 -3.48 1.31
C TYR A 132 -8.03 -2.44 0.80
N THR A 133 -8.41 -1.52 1.68
CA THR A 133 -9.31 -0.41 1.34
C THR A 133 -8.77 0.92 1.85
N LEU A 134 -8.94 1.97 1.05
CA LEU A 134 -8.57 3.35 1.38
C LEU A 134 -9.67 4.02 2.20
N SER A 135 -9.28 4.69 3.28
CA SER A 135 -10.17 5.53 4.10
C SER A 135 -9.87 7.02 3.94
N GLU A 136 -8.64 7.38 3.58
CA GLU A 136 -8.25 8.77 3.30
C GLU A 136 -7.18 8.82 2.22
N THR A 137 -7.22 9.84 1.38
CA THR A 137 -6.16 10.16 0.42
C THR A 137 -5.77 11.63 0.52
N HIS A 138 -4.48 11.90 0.38
CA HIS A 138 -3.89 13.22 0.48
C HIS A 138 -2.82 13.35 -0.59
N LEU A 139 -2.97 14.35 -1.46
CA LEU A 139 -2.12 14.52 -2.62
C LEU A 139 -1.53 15.94 -2.67
N TYR A 140 -0.23 15.99 -2.95
CA TYR A 140 0.46 17.19 -3.37
C TYR A 140 1.02 16.98 -4.78
N VAL A 141 0.78 17.96 -5.65
CA VAL A 141 1.41 18.10 -6.97
C VAL A 141 1.88 19.54 -7.07
N GLY A 142 3.16 19.76 -7.39
CA GLY A 142 3.70 21.12 -7.51
C GLY A 142 5.08 21.17 -8.14
N SER A 143 5.58 22.38 -8.41
CA SER A 143 6.89 22.59 -9.06
C SER A 143 8.09 22.49 -8.12
N GLU A 144 7.85 22.27 -6.82
CA GLU A 144 8.88 22.16 -5.78
C GLU A 144 8.69 20.84 -5.02
N PRO A 145 9.75 20.26 -4.44
CA PRO A 145 9.66 18.94 -3.80
C PRO A 145 8.65 18.83 -2.64
N TYR A 146 8.32 19.94 -1.97
CA TYR A 146 7.40 19.96 -0.83
C TYR A 146 6.46 21.17 -0.87
N PRO A 147 5.21 21.02 -0.37
CA PRO A 147 4.35 22.16 -0.13
C PRO A 147 4.92 23.06 0.96
N VAL A 148 4.55 24.34 0.88
CA VAL A 148 5.02 25.38 1.80
C VAL A 148 3.85 25.91 2.62
N LYS A 149 4.02 25.98 3.94
CA LYS A 149 3.06 26.58 4.86
C LYS A 149 2.94 28.10 4.64
N PRO A 150 1.88 28.76 5.17
CA PRO A 150 1.76 30.22 5.10
C PRO A 150 2.95 31.00 5.69
N ASN A 151 3.73 30.38 6.59
CA ASN A 151 4.93 30.97 7.18
C ASN A 151 6.21 30.78 6.34
N GLY A 152 6.10 30.22 5.13
CA GLY A 152 7.22 29.99 4.21
C GLY A 152 8.05 28.74 4.50
N GLN A 153 7.67 27.91 5.48
CA GLN A 153 8.41 26.68 5.79
C GLN A 153 7.83 25.47 5.02
N PRO A 154 8.67 24.57 4.49
CA PRO A 154 8.19 23.36 3.85
C PRO A 154 7.50 22.42 4.84
N THR A 155 6.65 21.52 4.34
CA THR A 155 5.89 20.59 5.17
C THR A 155 5.62 19.27 4.47
N VAL A 156 5.66 18.18 5.26
CA VAL A 156 5.28 16.82 4.83
C VAL A 156 4.07 16.30 5.61
N ALA A 157 3.31 17.21 6.23
CA ALA A 157 2.10 16.87 6.96
C ALA A 157 0.93 16.69 5.97
N PRO A 158 0.33 15.49 5.85
CA PRO A 158 -0.71 15.23 4.85
C PRO A 158 -1.91 16.16 4.96
N GLY A 159 -2.33 16.47 6.18
CA GLY A 159 -3.38 17.46 6.46
C GLY A 159 -3.06 18.89 6.01
N GLN A 160 -1.89 19.17 5.44
CA GLN A 160 -1.52 20.46 4.84
C GLN A 160 -1.41 20.40 3.31
N TYR A 161 -1.65 19.24 2.69
CA TYR A 161 -1.63 19.11 1.23
C TYR A 161 -2.89 19.74 0.61
N PRO A 162 -2.83 20.25 -0.63
CA PRO A 162 -3.97 20.95 -1.24
C PRO A 162 -5.16 20.05 -1.59
N TYR A 163 -4.91 18.78 -1.94
CA TYR A 163 -5.93 17.86 -2.45
C TYR A 163 -6.13 16.70 -1.48
N LYS A 164 -7.39 16.39 -1.14
CA LYS A 164 -7.73 15.36 -0.15
C LYS A 164 -9.12 14.81 -0.38
N HIS A 165 -9.30 13.52 -0.17
CA HIS A 165 -10.62 12.88 -0.05
C HIS A 165 -10.69 12.08 1.25
N ASN A 166 -11.87 12.04 1.86
CA ASN A 166 -12.22 11.04 2.86
C ASN A 166 -13.10 10.01 2.16
N LEU A 167 -12.82 8.75 2.40
CA LEU A 167 -13.40 7.61 1.69
C LEU A 167 -14.06 6.68 2.73
N ASP A 168 -14.98 5.85 2.26
CA ASP A 168 -15.69 4.85 3.05
C ASP A 168 -15.27 3.47 2.53
N ALA A 169 -14.09 3.00 2.97
CA ALA A 169 -13.46 1.76 2.55
C ALA A 169 -13.47 1.53 1.02
N ALA A 170 -12.76 2.39 0.27
CA ALA A 170 -12.74 2.34 -1.19
C ALA A 170 -11.50 1.64 -1.74
N ASP A 171 -11.66 0.81 -2.76
CA ASP A 171 -10.54 0.16 -3.45
C ASP A 171 -9.73 1.17 -4.31
N GLU A 172 -10.38 2.22 -4.82
CA GLU A 172 -9.79 3.18 -5.74
C GLU A 172 -10.14 4.63 -5.35
N ASP A 173 -9.27 5.56 -5.70
CA ASP A 173 -9.54 7.01 -5.65
C ASP A 173 -8.80 7.75 -6.77
N SER A 174 -9.28 8.93 -7.17
CA SER A 174 -8.63 9.70 -8.23
C SER A 174 -8.68 11.22 -8.01
N PHE A 175 -7.64 11.89 -8.48
CA PHE A 175 -7.54 13.34 -8.54
C PHE A 175 -7.24 13.79 -9.97
N THR A 176 -7.83 14.92 -10.37
CA THR A 176 -7.45 15.63 -11.59
C THR A 176 -7.06 17.05 -11.24
N ILE A 177 -5.83 17.43 -11.60
CA ILE A 177 -5.25 18.74 -11.33
C ILE A 177 -4.98 19.40 -12.68
N THR A 178 -5.43 20.64 -12.85
CA THR A 178 -5.19 21.45 -14.05
C THR A 178 -4.18 22.55 -13.77
N ASP A 179 -3.77 23.25 -14.83
CA ASP A 179 -2.85 24.39 -14.78
C ASP A 179 -1.47 24.00 -14.22
N VAL A 180 -1.04 22.76 -14.51
CA VAL A 180 0.25 22.20 -14.08
C VAL A 180 1.27 22.34 -15.21
N MET A 181 2.39 23.01 -14.92
CA MET A 181 3.41 23.36 -15.92
C MET A 181 4.82 22.94 -15.48
N GLY A 182 5.59 22.45 -16.45
CA GLY A 182 6.97 22.03 -16.25
C GLY A 182 7.08 20.78 -15.38
N ASP A 183 8.31 20.45 -14.97
CA ASP A 183 8.52 19.27 -14.15
C ASP A 183 7.79 19.38 -12.81
N ILE A 184 7.20 18.28 -12.37
CA ILE A 184 6.40 18.20 -11.14
C ILE A 184 7.04 17.31 -10.09
N TYR A 185 6.73 17.62 -8.84
CA TYR A 185 6.94 16.75 -7.70
C TYR A 185 5.60 16.32 -7.15
N VAL A 186 5.51 15.06 -6.74
CA VAL A 186 4.29 14.43 -6.25
C VAL A 186 4.55 13.83 -4.88
N ILE A 187 3.63 14.10 -3.95
CA ILE A 187 3.53 13.35 -2.69
C ILE A 187 2.13 12.75 -2.64
N ALA A 188 2.06 11.43 -2.74
CA ALA A 188 0.84 10.66 -2.60
C ALA A 188 0.84 9.94 -1.26
N HIS A 189 -0.13 10.28 -0.41
CA HIS A 189 -0.34 9.73 0.92
C HIS A 189 -1.77 9.21 1.03
N GLY A 190 -1.97 8.21 1.87
CA GLY A 190 -3.29 7.79 2.29
C GLY A 190 -3.28 7.06 3.62
N VAL A 191 -4.48 6.70 4.04
CA VAL A 191 -4.73 5.77 5.14
C VAL A 191 -5.43 4.56 4.52
N ILE A 192 -4.87 3.37 4.77
CA ILE A 192 -5.32 2.11 4.18
C ILE A 192 -5.54 1.09 5.27
N CYS A 193 -6.61 0.32 5.18
CA CYS A 193 -7.00 -0.69 6.16
C CYS A 193 -6.96 -2.06 5.48
N GLU A 194 -6.59 -3.09 6.23
CA GLU A 194 -6.80 -4.46 5.79
C GLU A 194 -8.29 -4.77 5.87
N ASP A 195 -8.85 -5.36 4.81
CA ASP A 195 -10.20 -5.88 4.87
C ASP A 195 -10.19 -7.08 5.81
N ASP A 196 -11.02 -7.04 6.84
CA ASP A 196 -11.26 -8.20 7.69
C ASP A 196 -12.05 -9.23 6.86
N ASP A 197 -11.33 -9.98 6.02
CA ASP A 197 -11.82 -11.20 5.44
C ASP A 197 -12.06 -12.17 6.62
N ASP A 198 -13.25 -12.11 7.20
CA ASP A 198 -13.89 -13.13 8.04
C ASP A 198 -14.13 -14.43 7.22
N GLY A 199 -13.16 -14.81 6.39
CA GLY A 199 -13.02 -16.08 5.69
C GLY A 199 -12.42 -17.17 6.57
N GLY A 200 -12.49 -17.01 7.90
CA GLY A 200 -12.37 -18.09 8.85
C GLY A 200 -13.51 -19.10 8.66
N GLN A 201 -13.45 -19.92 7.60
CA GLN A 201 -14.01 -21.26 7.68
C GLN A 201 -13.29 -21.97 8.83
N GLY A 202 -13.86 -21.83 10.02
CA GLY A 202 -13.67 -22.78 11.09
C GLY A 202 -13.98 -24.15 10.51
N GLY A 203 -12.92 -24.90 10.23
CA GLY A 203 -12.97 -26.32 9.94
C GLY A 203 -13.52 -27.05 11.15
N GLY A 204 -14.85 -27.00 11.31
CA GLY A 204 -15.63 -27.84 12.21
C GLY A 204 -15.74 -29.23 11.61
N GLY A 205 -14.62 -29.94 11.57
CA GLY A 205 -14.60 -31.38 11.37
C GLY A 205 -14.92 -32.10 12.68
N VAL A 206 -15.84 -33.06 12.57
CA VAL A 206 -16.13 -34.24 13.41
C VAL A 206 -16.67 -34.01 14.84
N GLY A 207 -17.76 -34.64 15.27
CA GLY A 207 -18.59 -35.69 14.66
C GLY A 207 -19.72 -36.14 15.58
#